data_AF-A0A2I0H1S3-F1
#
_entry.id   AF-A0A2I0H1S3-F1
#
_cell.length_a   1.000
_cell.length_b   1.000
_cell.length_c   1.000
_cell.angle_alpha   90.00
_cell.angle_beta   90.00
_cell.angle_gamma   90.00
#
_symmetry.space_group_name_H-M   'P 1'
#
loop_
_entity.id
_entity.type
_entity.pdbx_description
1 polymer ?
#
loop_
_entity_poly.entity_id
_entity_poly.type
_entity_poly.pdbx_seq_one_letter_code
_entity_poly.pdbx_strand_id
1 'polypeptide(L)'
;VGNFRVEPPGLFRGRGEHPKMGKLKRRIRPSDITINIGKGVPVPECPIPGEKWKEVRHDNTVTWLAFWNDPINQREFKYVFLAASSSLKGQSDKEKYEKARMLK
;
A
#
# COMPACT_ATOMS: atom_id res chain seq x y z
N VAL A 1 11.31 -0.90 -4.71
CA VAL A 1 9.95 -0.93 -4.09
C VAL A 1 10.09 -1.46 -2.67
N GLY A 2 9.35 -0.93 -1.70
CA GLY A 2 9.48 -1.34 -0.29
C GLY A 2 8.75 -2.65 -0.01
N ASN A 3 7.42 -2.63 -0.03
CA ASN A 3 6.54 -3.73 0.38
C ASN A 3 5.72 -4.27 -0.80
N PHE A 4 6.38 -4.90 -1.77
CA PHE A 4 5.72 -5.44 -2.98
C PHE A 4 4.95 -6.75 -2.74
N ARG A 5 5.26 -7.46 -1.65
CA ARG A 5 4.54 -8.69 -1.27
C ARG A 5 3.28 -8.33 -0.51
N VAL A 6 2.14 -8.77 -1.04
CA VAL A 6 0.85 -8.69 -0.36
C VAL A 6 0.92 -9.52 0.93
N GLU A 7 0.38 -8.97 2.03
CA GLU A 7 0.37 -9.66 3.31
C GLU A 7 -0.37 -11.00 3.20
N PRO A 8 0.22 -12.11 3.70
CA PRO A 8 -0.44 -13.40 3.69
C PRO A 8 -1.69 -13.39 4.59
N PRO A 9 -2.67 -14.28 4.34
CA PRO A 9 -3.78 -14.47 5.27
C PRO A 9 -3.26 -14.99 6.62
N GLY A 10 -3.98 -14.68 7.70
CA GLY A 10 -3.61 -15.11 9.04
C GLY A 10 -4.57 -14.58 10.10
N LEU A 11 -4.26 -14.78 11.38
CA LEU A 11 -5.02 -14.19 12.46
C LEU A 11 -4.50 -12.78 12.76
N PHE A 12 -5.41 -11.83 12.93
CA PHE A 12 -5.06 -10.45 13.26
C PHE A 12 -4.44 -10.36 14.65
N ARG A 13 -3.20 -9.88 14.72
CA ARG A 13 -2.46 -9.67 15.97
C ARG A 13 -2.49 -8.19 16.34
N GLY A 14 -3.64 -7.73 16.83
CA GLY A 14 -3.78 -6.38 17.38
C GLY A 14 -2.89 -6.18 18.61
N ARG A 15 -2.45 -4.94 18.87
CA ARG A 15 -1.61 -4.61 20.04
C ARG A 15 -2.49 -4.31 21.26
N GLY A 16 -2.03 -4.66 22.47
CA GLY A 16 -2.78 -4.46 23.70
C GLY A 16 -4.09 -5.26 23.72
N GLU A 17 -5.12 -4.73 24.40
CA GLU A 17 -6.46 -5.34 24.49
C GLU A 17 -7.31 -5.05 23.23
N HIS A 18 -6.76 -5.29 22.04
CA HIS A 18 -7.44 -4.93 20.80
C HIS A 18 -8.68 -5.81 20.58
N PRO A 19 -9.89 -5.25 20.43
CA PRO A 19 -11.16 -5.99 20.38
C PRO A 19 -11.36 -6.88 19.14
N LYS A 20 -10.39 -6.90 18.21
CA LYS A 20 -10.43 -7.67 16.95
C LYS A 20 -9.29 -8.68 16.85
N MET A 21 -8.46 -8.78 17.89
CA MET A 21 -7.36 -9.76 17.95
C MET A 21 -7.92 -11.17 17.73
N GLY A 22 -7.21 -11.99 16.96
CA GLY A 22 -7.65 -13.33 16.59
C GLY A 22 -8.65 -13.37 15.42
N LYS A 23 -9.16 -12.23 14.93
CA LYS A 23 -10.04 -12.22 13.74
C LYS A 23 -9.25 -12.66 12.50
N LEU A 24 -9.89 -13.46 11.64
CA LEU A 24 -9.29 -13.89 10.38
C LEU A 24 -9.04 -12.71 9.43
N LYS A 25 -7.78 -12.49 9.10
CA LYS A 25 -7.33 -11.65 7.99
C LYS A 25 -7.34 -12.49 6.73
N ARG A 26 -8.40 -12.34 5.91
CA ARG A 26 -8.55 -13.10 4.66
C ARG A 26 -7.45 -12.75 3.66
N ARG A 27 -7.26 -13.65 2.70
CA ARG A 27 -6.35 -13.43 1.56
C ARG A 27 -6.90 -12.28 0.70
N ILE A 28 -6.00 -11.41 0.28
CA ILE A 28 -6.26 -10.36 -0.71
C ILE A 28 -6.14 -10.98 -2.11
N ARG A 29 -7.12 -10.70 -2.96
CA ARG A 29 -7.14 -11.13 -4.37
C ARG A 29 -6.84 -9.96 -5.32
N PRO A 30 -6.46 -10.21 -6.57
CA PRO A 30 -6.35 -9.19 -7.61
C PRO A 30 -7.55 -8.24 -7.68
N SER A 31 -8.77 -8.77 -7.51
CA SER A 31 -10.02 -7.98 -7.49
C SER A 31 -10.19 -7.05 -6.29
N ASP A 32 -9.33 -7.14 -5.27
CA ASP A 32 -9.27 -6.21 -4.14
C ASP A 32 -8.26 -5.07 -4.39
N ILE A 33 -7.35 -5.22 -5.36
CA ILE A 33 -6.17 -4.36 -5.54
C ILE A 33 -6.42 -3.33 -6.65
N THR A 34 -6.22 -2.06 -6.29
CA THR A 34 -6.12 -0.94 -7.24
C THR A 34 -4.65 -0.68 -7.55
N ILE A 35 -4.31 -0.65 -8.84
CA ILE A 35 -2.96 -0.30 -9.34
C ILE A 35 -2.94 1.20 -9.68
N ASN A 36 -1.85 1.89 -9.36
CA ASN A 36 -1.57 3.23 -9.87
C ASN A 36 -0.27 3.23 -10.65
N ILE A 37 -0.35 3.70 -11.90
CA ILE A 37 0.74 3.61 -12.85
C ILE A 37 0.70 4.79 -13.82
N GLY A 38 1.81 5.10 -14.49
CA GLY A 38 1.85 6.17 -15.48
C GLY A 38 0.82 5.99 -16.61
N LYS A 39 0.29 7.09 -17.14
CA LYS A 39 -0.62 7.03 -18.29
C LYS A 39 0.13 6.53 -19.53
N GLY A 40 -0.46 5.58 -20.26
CA GLY A 40 0.11 5.04 -21.50
C GLY A 40 1.26 4.05 -21.32
N VAL A 41 1.61 3.69 -20.09
CA VAL A 41 2.61 2.64 -19.84
C VAL A 41 1.92 1.27 -19.71
N PRO A 42 2.62 0.16 -20.00
CA PRO A 42 2.05 -1.17 -19.88
C PRO A 42 1.56 -1.45 -18.45
N VAL A 43 0.28 -1.82 -18.33
CA VAL A 43 -0.32 -2.25 -17.06
C VAL A 43 0.24 -3.64 -16.70
N PRO A 44 0.67 -3.88 -15.46
CA PRO A 44 1.13 -5.20 -15.03
C PRO A 44 0.04 -6.25 -15.24
N GLU A 45 0.41 -7.40 -15.78
CA GLU A 45 -0.54 -8.51 -15.92
C GLU A 45 -0.93 -9.06 -14.56
N CYS A 46 -2.18 -9.51 -14.44
CA CYS A 46 -2.63 -10.20 -13.24
C CYS A 46 -1.92 -11.56 -13.16
N PRO A 47 -1.23 -11.88 -12.05
CA PRO A 47 -0.50 -13.14 -11.94
C PRO A 47 -1.43 -14.37 -11.79
N ILE A 48 -2.73 -14.16 -11.56
CA ILE A 48 -3.70 -15.24 -11.38
C ILE A 48 -4.55 -15.36 -12.65
N PRO A 49 -4.51 -16.52 -13.36
CA PRO A 49 -5.29 -16.74 -14.56
C PRO A 49 -6.79 -16.50 -14.35
N GLY A 50 -7.42 -15.77 -15.27
CA GLY A 50 -8.84 -15.44 -15.22
C GLY A 50 -9.23 -14.30 -14.28
N GLU A 51 -8.30 -13.81 -13.45
CA GLU A 51 -8.55 -12.67 -12.57
C GLU A 51 -8.05 -11.36 -13.19
N LYS A 52 -8.61 -10.25 -12.70
CA LYS A 52 -8.25 -8.89 -13.12
C LYS A 52 -8.04 -8.01 -11.89
N TRP A 53 -7.23 -6.97 -12.04
CA TRP A 53 -7.13 -5.91 -11.03
C TRP A 53 -8.49 -5.27 -10.81
N LYS A 54 -8.74 -4.80 -9.58
CA LYS A 54 -9.96 -4.06 -9.24
C LYS A 54 -10.12 -2.82 -10.12
N GLU A 55 -9.04 -2.07 -10.25
CA GLU A 55 -9.00 -0.79 -10.93
C GLU A 55 -7.54 -0.45 -11.30
N VAL A 56 -7.37 0.28 -12.40
CA VAL A 56 -6.09 0.90 -12.78
C VAL A 56 -6.29 2.41 -12.79
N ARG A 57 -5.47 3.13 -12.03
CA ARG A 57 -5.45 4.59 -11.92
C ARG A 57 -4.15 5.16 -12.48
N HIS A 58 -4.23 6.44 -12.83
CA HIS A 58 -3.11 7.24 -13.33
C HIS A 58 -3.06 8.57 -12.57
N ASP A 59 -2.87 8.49 -11.26
CA ASP A 59 -2.82 9.62 -10.35
C ASP A 59 -1.36 9.96 -10.02
N ASN A 60 -0.92 11.12 -10.48
CA ASN A 60 0.42 11.65 -10.27
C ASN A 60 0.53 12.55 -9.03
N THR A 61 -0.55 12.73 -8.28
CA THR A 61 -0.57 13.51 -7.01
C THR A 61 -0.24 12.64 -5.80
N VAL A 62 -0.21 11.32 -5.99
CA VAL A 62 0.05 10.32 -4.96
C VAL A 62 1.37 9.60 -5.19
N THR A 63 1.85 8.91 -4.15
CA THR A 63 3.17 8.24 -4.17
C THR A 63 3.08 6.71 -4.04
N TRP A 64 1.87 6.17 -3.88
CA TRP A 64 1.63 4.73 -3.82
C TRP A 64 1.51 4.13 -5.22
N LEU A 65 1.95 2.87 -5.35
CA LEU A 65 1.95 2.11 -6.60
C LEU A 65 0.74 1.16 -6.69
N ALA A 66 0.27 0.67 -5.54
CA ALA A 66 -0.92 -0.13 -5.43
C ALA A 66 -1.53 0.05 -4.04
N PHE A 67 -2.84 -0.19 -3.91
CA PHE A 67 -3.48 -0.28 -2.59
C PHE A 67 -4.65 -1.25 -2.58
N TRP A 68 -5.04 -1.64 -1.37
CA TRP A 68 -6.27 -2.39 -1.08
C TRP A 68 -6.81 -2.02 0.30
N ASN A 69 -8.07 -2.33 0.56
CA ASN A 69 -8.68 -2.13 1.88
C ASN A 69 -8.21 -3.23 2.85
N ASP A 70 -7.94 -2.88 4.11
CA ASP A 70 -7.59 -3.89 5.11
C ASP A 70 -8.80 -4.80 5.41
N PRO A 71 -8.65 -6.14 5.40
CA PRO A 71 -9.78 -7.05 5.60
C PRO A 71 -10.36 -7.03 7.02
N ILE A 72 -9.60 -6.56 8.01
CA ILE A 72 -10.04 -6.43 9.40
C ILE A 72 -10.75 -5.08 9.60
N ASN A 73 -10.16 -4.02 9.05
CA ASN A 73 -10.64 -2.65 9.12
C ASN A 73 -10.85 -2.08 7.71
N GLN A 74 -12.03 -2.26 7.14
CA GLN A 74 -12.32 -1.87 5.74
C GLN A 74 -12.18 -0.36 5.45
N ARG A 75 -12.19 0.49 6.48
CA ARG A 75 -11.94 1.94 6.35
C ARG A 75 -10.45 2.29 6.24
N GLU A 76 -9.56 1.35 6.59
CA GLU A 76 -8.12 1.51 6.45
C GLU A 76 -7.65 0.96 5.10
N PHE A 77 -6.64 1.62 4.55
CA PHE A 77 -6.01 1.22 3.31
C PHE A 77 -4.58 0.76 3.58
N LYS A 78 -4.17 -0.28 2.85
CA LYS A 78 -2.79 -0.75 2.80
C LYS A 78 -2.22 -0.37 1.45
N TYR A 79 -1.03 0.21 1.46
CA TYR A 79 -0.38 0.78 0.27
C TYR A 79 0.94 0.09 0.01
N VAL A 80 1.29 -0.06 -1.26
CA VAL A 80 2.63 -0.39 -1.72
C VAL A 80 3.35 0.92 -2.05
N PHE A 81 4.45 1.19 -1.37
CA PHE A 81 5.27 2.38 -1.60
C PHE A 81 6.65 2.03 -2.16
N LEU A 82 7.35 3.06 -2.65
CA LEU A 82 8.78 2.99 -2.91
C LEU A 82 9.56 2.71 -1.62
N ALA A 83 10.76 2.14 -1.79
CA ALA A 83 11.65 1.85 -0.66
C ALA A 83 12.13 3.16 0.00
N ALA A 84 12.55 3.08 1.26
CA ALA A 84 13.10 4.23 1.99
C ALA A 84 14.32 4.84 1.29
N SER A 85 15.11 4.03 0.57
CA SER A 85 16.25 4.47 -0.24
C SER A 85 15.88 5.19 -1.54
N SER A 86 14.59 5.32 -1.88
CA SER A 86 14.17 6.07 -3.06
C SER A 86 14.38 7.58 -2.88
N SER A 87 14.72 8.26 -3.98
CA SER A 87 14.89 9.72 -4.01
C SER A 87 13.68 10.45 -3.44
N LEU A 88 12.46 10.05 -3.84
CA LEU A 88 11.21 10.63 -3.38
C LEU A 88 11.06 10.54 -1.84
N LYS A 89 11.32 9.36 -1.25
CA LYS A 89 11.27 9.19 0.20
C LYS A 89 12.38 9.99 0.90
N GLY A 90 13.58 10.02 0.32
CA GLY A 90 14.70 10.79 0.84
C GLY A 90 14.46 12.30 0.84
N GLN A 91 13.84 12.86 -0.20
CA GLN A 91 13.48 14.27 -0.28
C GLN A 91 12.46 14.64 0.79
N SER A 92 11.40 13.86 0.93
CA SER A 92 10.40 14.06 2.00
C SER A 92 11.01 13.96 3.39
N ASP A 93 11.96 13.04 3.60
CA ASP A 93 12.65 12.88 4.88
C ASP A 93 13.59 14.06 5.19
N LYS A 94 14.29 14.58 4.17
CA LYS A 94 15.09 15.80 4.27
C LYS A 94 14.20 17.00 4.67
N GLU A 95 13.09 17.21 3.99
CA GLU A 95 12.14 18.29 4.29
C GLU A 95 11.58 18.18 5.71
N LYS A 96 11.27 16.97 6.18
CA LYS A 96 10.87 16.70 7.57
C LYS A 96 11.91 17.23 8.56
N TYR A 97 13.20 16.97 8.32
CA TYR A 97 14.27 17.46 9.21
C TYR A 97 14.53 18.96 9.06
N GLU A 98 14.48 19.53 7.87
CA GLU A 98 14.59 20.98 7.68
C GLU A 98 13.44 21.73 8.39
N LYS A 99 12.22 21.17 8.37
CA LYS A 99 11.11 21.71 9.16
C LYS A 99 11.38 21.69 10.66
N ALA A 100 11.97 20.62 11.17
CA ALA A 100 12.37 20.56 12.58
C ALA A 100 13.46 21.58 12.93
N ARG A 101 14.39 21.87 12.00
CA ARG A 101 15.43 22.91 12.19
C ARG A 101 14.85 24.31 12.28
N MET A 102 13.72 24.58 11.63
CA MET A 102 13.00 25.86 11.70
C MET A 102 12.24 26.08 13.02
N LEU A 103 12.09 25.06 13.86
CA LEU A 103 11.49 25.17 15.20
C LEU A 103 12.51 25.54 16.29
N LYS A 104 13.78 25.70 15.92
CA LYS A 104 14.87 26.13 16.81
C LYS A 104 15.06 27.64 16.71
#